data_AF-A0A8H9M5E8-F1
#
_entry.id   AF-A0A8H9M5E8-F1
#
_cell.length_a   1.000
_cell.length_b   1.000
_cell.length_c   1.000
_cell.angle_alpha   90.00
_cell.angle_beta   90.00
_cell.angle_gamma   90.00
#
_symmetry.space_group_name_H-M   'P 1'
#
loop_
_entity.id
_entity.type
_entity.pdbx_description
1 polymer ?
#
loop_
_entity_poly.entity_id
_entity_poly.type
_entity_poly.pdbx_seq_one_letter_code
_entity_poly.pdbx_strand_id
1 'polypeptide(L)'
;MENTFQTTLEINEFDRRKKVRSSGFTLIELVVVLAIIGLLTALSWPSISGYWGSGQITAAMEQVLAVDKAAKQYRPTNGDMSNVSMEELQDYGLIDETWGDGTAINPWAGDVTISVDSSDNTQYIITSGSIKDDRDGANFVRKMEDYAAPSTNPSYSGGTFSITFAGS
;
A
#
# COMPACT_ATOMS: atom_id res chain seq x y z
N MET A 1 43.30 -39.50 78.54
CA MET A 1 42.31 -38.42 78.38
C MET A 1 42.72 -37.64 77.16
N GLU A 2 41.97 -37.83 76.08
CA GLU A 2 42.10 -37.12 74.83
C GLU A 2 41.81 -35.63 75.02
N ASN A 3 42.46 -34.78 74.22
CA ASN A 3 41.77 -33.67 73.59
C ASN A 3 42.46 -33.36 72.26
N THR A 4 42.02 -34.10 71.25
CA THR A 4 41.95 -33.71 69.84
C THR A 4 41.02 -32.50 69.72
N PHE A 5 41.38 -31.44 68.98
CA PHE A 5 40.51 -30.52 68.19
C PHE A 5 41.45 -29.44 67.60
N GLN A 6 42.11 -29.69 66.45
CA GLN A 6 41.69 -29.26 65.09
C GLN A 6 41.23 -27.79 64.98
N THR A 7 41.60 -27.17 63.84
CA THR A 7 40.93 -26.00 63.17
C THR A 7 41.60 -24.65 63.48
N THR A 8 42.15 -23.84 62.56
CA THR A 8 42.25 -23.84 61.08
C THR A 8 43.38 -22.89 60.67
N LEU A 9 44.18 -23.27 59.66
CA LEU A 9 45.02 -22.34 58.91
C LEU A 9 44.10 -21.40 58.11
N GLU A 10 44.11 -20.10 58.40
CA GLU A 10 43.59 -19.10 57.46
C GLU A 10 44.51 -19.06 56.24
N ILE A 11 44.19 -19.86 55.23
CA ILE A 11 44.76 -19.69 53.90
C ILE A 11 44.07 -18.47 53.31
N ASN A 12 44.75 -17.32 53.35
CA ASN A 12 44.33 -16.13 52.64
C ASN A 12 44.43 -16.44 51.14
N GLU A 13 43.34 -16.93 50.55
CA GLU A 13 43.21 -17.06 49.10
C GLU A 13 43.26 -15.66 48.51
N PHE A 14 44.46 -15.26 48.07
CA PHE A 14 44.61 -14.17 47.12
C PHE A 14 43.85 -14.57 45.86
N ASP A 15 42.60 -14.14 45.81
CA ASP A 15 41.68 -14.29 44.70
C ASP A 15 42.32 -13.63 43.47
N ARG A 16 43.07 -14.42 42.70
CA ARG A 16 43.67 -14.00 41.44
C ARG A 16 42.53 -13.83 40.45
N ARG A 17 41.91 -12.66 40.47
CA ARG A 17 41.04 -12.20 39.39
C ARG A 17 41.82 -12.29 38.08
N LYS A 18 41.57 -13.33 37.30
CA LYS A 18 42.01 -13.39 35.90
C LYS A 18 41.42 -12.16 35.23
N LYS A 19 42.27 -11.19 34.91
CA LYS A 19 41.91 -10.06 34.04
C LYS A 19 41.47 -10.69 32.72
N VAL A 20 40.16 -10.79 32.51
CA VAL A 20 39.61 -11.14 31.20
C VAL A 20 40.10 -10.02 30.29
N ARG A 21 41.02 -10.33 29.38
CA ARG A 21 41.47 -9.36 28.36
C ARG A 21 40.22 -9.01 27.55
N SER A 22 39.72 -7.79 27.70
CA SER A 22 38.76 -7.23 26.77
C SER A 22 39.46 -7.08 25.43
N SER A 23 39.21 -8.02 24.52
CA SER A 23 39.61 -7.86 23.12
C SER A 23 38.71 -6.79 22.52
N GLY A 24 39.21 -5.55 22.46
CA GLY A 24 38.53 -4.45 21.78
C GLY A 24 38.72 -4.56 20.27
N PHE A 25 37.71 -4.14 19.51
CA PHE A 25 37.79 -3.97 18.07
C PHE A 25 38.93 -3.03 17.69
N THR A 26 39.61 -3.32 16.58
CA THR A 26 40.66 -2.44 16.06
C THR A 26 40.07 -1.34 15.20
N LEU A 27 40.71 -0.16 15.15
CA LEU A 27 40.26 0.93 14.27
C LEU A 27 40.25 0.52 12.79
N ILE A 28 41.20 -0.32 12.38
CA ILE A 28 41.30 -0.81 11.01
C ILE A 28 40.08 -1.67 10.63
N GLU A 29 39.55 -2.45 11.56
CA GLU A 29 38.39 -3.30 11.35
C GLU A 29 37.13 -2.47 11.07
N LEU A 30 36.97 -1.35 11.79
CA LEU A 30 35.88 -0.41 11.51
C LEU A 30 36.08 0.32 10.18
N VAL A 31 37.31 0.71 9.85
CA VAL A 31 37.63 1.41 8.58
C VAL A 31 37.35 0.51 7.37
N VAL A 32 37.71 -0.78 7.42
CA VAL A 32 37.43 -1.73 6.32
C VAL A 32 35.92 -1.95 6.15
N VAL A 33 35.16 -2.07 7.26
CA VAL A 33 33.70 -2.22 7.20
C VAL A 33 33.04 -1.00 6.57
N LEU A 34 33.43 0.21 6.97
CA LEU A 34 32.91 1.45 6.38
C LEU A 34 33.30 1.61 4.91
N ALA A 35 34.51 1.16 4.52
CA ALA A 35 34.94 1.16 3.13
C ALA A 35 34.08 0.22 2.26
N ILE A 36 33.76 -0.98 2.75
CA ILE A 36 32.90 -1.94 2.03
C ILE A 36 31.45 -1.41 1.97
N ILE A 37 30.91 -0.89 3.07
CA ILE A 37 29.57 -0.30 3.08
C ILE A 37 29.51 0.88 2.12
N GLY A 38 30.50 1.78 2.13
CA GLY A 38 30.59 2.91 1.20
C GLY A 38 30.61 2.46 -0.27
N LEU A 39 31.41 1.45 -0.59
CA LEU A 39 31.47 0.86 -1.94
C LEU A 39 30.14 0.23 -2.35
N LEU A 40 29.52 -0.55 -1.47
CA LEU A 40 28.23 -1.16 -1.74
C LEU A 40 27.17 -0.08 -1.93
N THR A 41 27.11 0.94 -1.08
CA THR A 41 26.13 2.04 -1.19
C THR A 41 26.29 2.87 -2.46
N ALA A 42 27.51 3.01 -2.99
CA ALA A 42 27.75 3.71 -4.25
C ALA A 42 27.16 2.97 -5.47
N LEU A 43 27.06 1.63 -5.38
CA LEU A 43 26.46 0.78 -6.42
C LEU A 43 25.05 0.30 -6.06
N SER A 44 24.66 0.45 -4.80
CA SER A 44 23.40 -0.04 -4.26
C SER A 44 22.35 1.06 -4.36
N TRP A 45 21.73 1.12 -5.53
CA TRP A 45 20.40 1.67 -5.68
C TRP A 45 19.51 0.59 -6.31
N PRO A 46 18.63 -0.09 -5.54
CA PRO A 46 17.66 -0.98 -6.14
C PRO A 46 16.59 -0.14 -6.83
N SER A 47 16.66 -0.01 -8.17
CA SER A 47 15.54 0.56 -8.94
C SER A 47 14.41 -0.46 -9.01
N ILE A 48 13.52 -0.46 -8.02
CA ILE A 48 12.27 -1.22 -8.02
C ILE A 48 11.25 -0.46 -8.89
N SER A 49 11.47 -0.43 -10.21
CA SER A 49 10.63 0.34 -11.13
C SER A 49 9.88 -0.49 -12.18
N GLY A 50 10.14 -1.80 -12.28
CA GLY A 50 9.76 -2.58 -13.46
C GLY A 50 8.53 -3.50 -13.38
N TYR A 51 7.94 -3.74 -12.20
CA TYR A 51 6.90 -4.79 -12.04
C TYR A 51 5.57 -4.30 -11.45
N TRP A 52 5.35 -2.98 -11.43
CA TRP A 52 4.17 -2.41 -10.77
C TRP A 52 2.93 -2.35 -11.67
N GLY A 53 3.06 -2.14 -12.98
CA GLY A 53 1.91 -1.84 -13.87
C GLY A 53 0.75 -2.85 -13.80
N SER A 54 1.02 -4.15 -13.96
CA SER A 54 -0.04 -5.17 -13.89
C SER A 54 -0.70 -5.27 -12.51
N GLY A 55 0.05 -5.10 -11.43
CA GLY A 55 -0.47 -5.14 -10.06
C GLY A 55 -1.26 -3.87 -9.72
N GLN A 56 -0.78 -2.72 -10.19
CA GLN A 56 -1.48 -1.43 -10.09
C GLN A 56 -2.81 -1.46 -10.84
N ILE A 57 -2.85 -2.00 -12.06
CA ILE A 57 -4.12 -2.14 -12.79
C ILE A 57 -5.09 -3.04 -12.02
N THR A 58 -4.62 -4.19 -11.51
CA THR A 58 -5.50 -5.08 -10.75
C THR A 58 -6.04 -4.40 -9.49
N ALA A 59 -5.20 -3.69 -8.73
CA ALA A 59 -5.64 -2.94 -7.56
C ALA A 59 -6.63 -1.82 -7.92
N ALA A 60 -6.38 -1.07 -9.01
CA ALA A 60 -7.29 -0.04 -9.48
C ALA A 60 -8.63 -0.61 -9.96
N MET A 61 -8.63 -1.78 -10.61
CA MET A 61 -9.86 -2.50 -10.96
C MET A 61 -10.66 -2.88 -9.72
N GLU A 62 -10.02 -3.45 -8.70
CA GLU A 62 -10.68 -3.81 -7.44
C GLU A 62 -11.30 -2.58 -6.75
N GLN A 63 -10.62 -1.43 -6.78
CA GLN A 63 -11.17 -0.17 -6.27
C GLN A 63 -12.41 0.26 -7.05
N VAL A 64 -12.35 0.29 -8.38
CA VAL A 64 -13.51 0.67 -9.22
C VAL A 64 -14.70 -0.27 -8.98
N LEU A 65 -14.46 -1.58 -8.86
CA LEU A 65 -15.52 -2.55 -8.59
C LEU A 65 -16.08 -2.44 -7.17
N ALA A 66 -15.27 -2.04 -6.19
CA ALA A 66 -15.74 -1.76 -4.84
C ALA A 66 -16.65 -0.52 -4.82
N VAL A 67 -16.28 0.54 -5.54
CA VAL A 67 -17.12 1.74 -5.69
C VAL A 67 -18.41 1.41 -6.45
N ASP A 68 -18.37 0.59 -7.51
CA ASP A 68 -19.55 0.09 -8.20
C ASP A 68 -20.51 -0.66 -7.25
N LYS A 69 -19.96 -1.55 -6.41
CA LYS A 69 -20.75 -2.27 -5.41
C LYS A 69 -21.39 -1.32 -4.39
N ALA A 70 -20.64 -0.33 -3.91
CA ALA A 70 -21.16 0.68 -2.99
C ALA A 70 -22.29 1.51 -3.64
N ALA A 71 -22.12 1.91 -4.89
CA ALA A 71 -23.12 2.65 -5.65
C ALA A 71 -24.44 1.87 -5.80
N LYS A 72 -24.36 0.56 -6.07
CA LYS A 72 -25.53 -0.35 -6.12
C LYS A 72 -26.23 -0.52 -4.76
N GLN A 73 -25.51 -0.38 -3.66
CA GLN A 73 -26.10 -0.42 -2.30
C GLN A 73 -26.70 0.94 -1.89
N TYR A 74 -26.14 2.04 -2.39
CA TYR A 74 -26.62 3.39 -2.13
C TYR A 74 -28.01 3.62 -2.72
N ARG A 75 -28.23 3.27 -3.99
CA ARG A 75 -29.49 3.53 -4.70
C ARG A 75 -30.76 3.02 -4.00
N PRO A 76 -30.89 1.75 -3.57
CA PRO A 76 -32.10 1.28 -2.89
C PRO A 76 -32.33 1.95 -1.52
N THR A 77 -31.27 2.46 -0.89
CA THR A 77 -31.34 3.14 0.41
C THR A 77 -31.79 4.60 0.25
N ASN A 78 -31.36 5.26 -0.83
CA ASN A 78 -31.53 6.71 -1.03
C ASN A 78 -32.57 7.07 -2.10
N GLY A 79 -33.09 6.08 -2.83
CA GLY A 79 -34.16 6.26 -3.83
C GLY A 79 -33.67 6.68 -5.21
N ASP A 80 -32.63 7.51 -5.31
CA ASP A 80 -31.98 7.91 -6.55
C ASP A 80 -30.45 8.06 -6.40
N MET A 81 -29.75 8.30 -7.51
CA MET A 81 -28.29 8.43 -7.56
C MET A 81 -27.82 9.88 -7.79
N SER A 82 -28.71 10.88 -7.70
CA SER A 82 -28.45 12.23 -8.21
C SER A 82 -27.32 12.95 -7.49
N ASN A 83 -27.09 12.61 -6.22
CA ASN A 83 -26.03 13.21 -5.40
C ASN A 83 -24.83 12.26 -5.18
N VAL A 84 -24.84 11.05 -5.75
CA VAL A 84 -23.81 10.05 -5.46
C VAL A 84 -22.40 10.63 -5.63
N SER A 85 -21.60 10.52 -4.58
CA SER A 85 -20.22 10.98 -4.50
C SER A 85 -19.43 10.06 -3.59
N MET A 86 -18.09 10.12 -3.66
CA MET A 86 -17.24 9.32 -2.76
C MET A 86 -17.48 9.68 -1.29
N GLU A 87 -17.62 10.97 -0.99
CA GLU A 87 -17.94 11.46 0.35
C GLU A 87 -19.28 10.90 0.86
N GLU A 88 -20.33 10.93 0.03
CA GLU A 88 -21.62 10.32 0.42
C GLU A 88 -21.50 8.80 0.59
N LEU A 89 -20.82 8.08 -0.29
CA LEU A 89 -20.64 6.64 -0.12
C LEU A 89 -19.91 6.31 1.19
N GLN A 90 -18.98 7.17 1.62
CA GLN A 90 -18.31 7.04 2.91
C GLN A 90 -19.24 7.35 4.08
N ASP A 91 -20.03 8.42 4.02
CA ASP A 91 -20.97 8.80 5.08
C ASP A 91 -22.01 7.71 5.35
N TYR A 92 -22.40 6.96 4.31
CA TYR A 92 -23.26 5.78 4.42
C TYR A 92 -22.51 4.50 4.83
N GLY A 93 -21.18 4.55 5.02
CA GLY A 93 -20.35 3.42 5.42
C GLY A 93 -20.23 2.32 4.36
N LEU A 94 -20.39 2.68 3.07
CA LEU A 94 -20.41 1.73 1.95
C LEU A 94 -19.04 1.49 1.33
N ILE A 95 -18.09 2.40 1.59
CA ILE A 95 -16.68 2.30 1.19
C ILE A 95 -15.77 2.41 2.42
N ASP A 96 -14.47 2.13 2.21
CA ASP A 96 -13.45 2.23 3.25
C ASP A 96 -13.26 3.69 3.71
N GLU A 97 -13.21 3.92 5.03
CA GLU A 97 -13.02 5.26 5.62
C GLU A 97 -11.67 5.90 5.23
N THR A 98 -10.68 5.07 4.87
CA THR A 98 -9.38 5.58 4.37
C THR A 98 -9.48 6.16 2.96
N TRP A 99 -10.58 5.92 2.24
CA TRP A 99 -10.74 6.42 0.87
C TRP A 99 -11.26 7.85 0.82
N GLY A 100 -11.91 8.35 1.87
CA GLY A 100 -12.29 9.75 1.95
C GLY A 100 -13.21 10.19 0.81
N ASP A 101 -12.89 11.36 0.27
CA ASP A 101 -13.49 11.94 -0.93
C ASP A 101 -12.98 11.34 -2.25
N GLY A 102 -12.16 10.28 -2.18
CA GLY A 102 -11.55 9.63 -3.34
C GLY A 102 -10.23 10.25 -3.79
N THR A 103 -9.68 11.24 -3.08
CA THR A 103 -8.43 11.91 -3.46
C THR A 103 -7.21 11.02 -3.27
N ALA A 104 -6.39 10.91 -4.32
CA ALA A 104 -5.11 10.21 -4.31
C ALA A 104 -5.15 8.74 -3.82
N ILE A 105 -6.30 8.06 -3.94
CA ILE A 105 -6.47 6.71 -3.39
C ILE A 105 -5.99 5.60 -4.32
N ASN A 106 -5.87 5.88 -5.62
CA ASN A 106 -5.51 4.84 -6.57
C ASN A 106 -4.01 4.50 -6.53
N PRO A 107 -3.56 3.41 -7.18
CA PRO A 107 -2.16 2.97 -7.12
C PRO A 107 -1.13 3.93 -7.73
N TRP A 108 -1.59 4.98 -8.40
CA TRP A 108 -0.77 6.06 -8.95
C TRP A 108 -0.90 7.37 -8.16
N ALA A 109 -1.57 7.34 -7.00
CA ALA A 109 -1.94 8.50 -6.20
C ALA A 109 -2.81 9.51 -6.97
N GLY A 110 -3.66 9.00 -7.85
CA GLY A 110 -4.72 9.74 -8.52
C GLY A 110 -6.08 9.52 -7.87
N ASP A 111 -7.00 10.37 -8.28
CA ASP A 111 -8.33 10.42 -7.69
C ASP A 111 -9.22 9.33 -8.29
N VAL A 112 -10.16 8.84 -7.49
CA VAL A 112 -11.27 8.00 -7.95
C VAL A 112 -12.54 8.76 -7.68
N THR A 113 -13.37 8.96 -8.71
CA THR A 113 -14.63 9.71 -8.57
C THR A 113 -15.80 8.86 -9.03
N ILE A 114 -16.98 9.16 -8.50
CA ILE A 114 -18.26 8.67 -8.97
C ILE A 114 -19.20 9.85 -9.22
N SER A 115 -19.99 9.78 -10.28
CA SER A 115 -21.04 10.75 -10.58
C SER A 115 -22.15 10.10 -11.40
N VAL A 116 -23.40 10.56 -11.25
CA VAL A 116 -24.50 10.11 -12.11
C VAL A 116 -24.26 10.50 -13.57
N ASP A 117 -24.68 9.65 -14.52
CA ASP A 117 -24.65 10.03 -15.93
C ASP A 117 -25.75 11.06 -16.21
N SER A 118 -25.34 12.25 -16.66
CA SER A 118 -26.27 13.35 -16.99
C SER A 118 -27.25 13.03 -18.12
N SER A 119 -26.95 12.04 -18.95
CA SER A 119 -27.78 11.61 -20.08
C SER A 119 -28.76 10.51 -19.69
N ASP A 120 -28.42 9.71 -18.68
CA ASP A 120 -29.23 8.62 -18.17
C ASP A 120 -29.01 8.47 -16.66
N ASN A 121 -29.95 8.99 -15.85
CA ASN A 121 -29.86 8.96 -14.39
C ASN A 121 -29.96 7.54 -13.79
N THR A 122 -30.20 6.52 -14.62
CA THR A 122 -30.13 5.13 -14.19
C THR A 122 -28.71 4.58 -14.24
N GLN A 123 -27.78 5.31 -14.83
CA GLN A 123 -26.37 4.98 -14.97
C GLN A 123 -25.49 5.94 -14.17
N TYR A 124 -24.27 5.50 -13.87
CA TYR A 124 -23.25 6.33 -13.23
C TYR A 124 -21.89 6.04 -13.82
N ILE A 125 -21.02 7.03 -13.71
CA ILE A 125 -19.67 7.03 -14.26
C ILE A 125 -18.70 6.97 -13.09
N ILE A 126 -17.77 6.03 -13.15
CA ILE A 126 -16.62 5.97 -12.23
C ILE A 126 -15.37 6.31 -13.02
N THR A 127 -14.55 7.22 -12.49
CA THR A 127 -13.26 7.60 -13.09
C THR A 127 -12.09 7.26 -12.17
N SER A 128 -10.92 7.00 -12.75
CA SER A 128 -9.67 6.81 -12.03
C SER A 128 -8.54 7.57 -12.74
N GLY A 129 -7.94 8.54 -12.05
CA GLY A 129 -6.99 9.50 -12.62
C GLY A 129 -5.50 9.16 -12.45
N SER A 130 -4.64 10.05 -12.93
CA SER A 130 -3.17 9.99 -12.74
C SER A 130 -2.48 8.68 -13.16
N ILE A 131 -3.07 7.92 -14.08
CA ILE A 131 -2.45 6.70 -14.62
C ILE A 131 -1.19 7.12 -15.40
N LYS A 132 -0.05 6.54 -15.01
CA LYS A 132 1.28 7.01 -15.46
C LYS A 132 1.69 6.55 -16.86
N ASP A 133 1.18 5.41 -17.32
CA ASP A 133 1.51 4.82 -18.61
C ASP A 133 0.24 4.59 -19.43
N ASP A 134 0.23 5.06 -20.68
CA ASP A 134 -0.89 4.85 -21.60
C ASP A 134 -1.17 3.37 -21.90
N ARG A 135 -0.13 2.53 -21.80
CA ARG A 135 -0.28 1.07 -21.92
C ARG A 135 -1.08 0.50 -20.76
N ASP A 136 -0.87 1.02 -19.55
CA ASP A 136 -1.63 0.59 -18.38
C ASP A 136 -3.08 1.06 -18.48
N GLY A 137 -3.31 2.29 -18.93
CA GLY A 137 -4.64 2.81 -19.22
C GLY A 137 -5.39 1.98 -20.26
N ALA A 138 -4.75 1.65 -21.39
CA ALA A 138 -5.34 0.79 -22.42
C ALA A 138 -5.61 -0.63 -21.92
N ASN A 139 -4.73 -1.18 -21.10
CA ASN A 139 -4.94 -2.48 -20.46
C ASN A 139 -6.10 -2.46 -19.48
N PHE A 140 -6.28 -1.36 -18.73
CA PHE A 140 -7.38 -1.18 -17.80
C PHE A 140 -8.72 -1.17 -18.55
N VAL A 141 -8.82 -0.40 -19.65
CA VAL A 141 -9.99 -0.40 -20.55
C VAL A 141 -10.36 -1.81 -21.00
N ARG A 142 -9.40 -2.55 -21.55
CA ARG A 142 -9.64 -3.92 -22.05
C ARG A 142 -10.12 -4.86 -20.95
N LYS A 143 -9.59 -4.73 -19.73
CA LYS A 143 -9.96 -5.63 -18.62
C LYS A 143 -11.33 -5.30 -18.02
N MET A 144 -11.82 -4.07 -18.20
CA MET A 144 -13.09 -3.61 -17.63
C MET A 144 -14.24 -3.59 -18.64
N GLU A 145 -13.99 -3.98 -19.89
CA GLU A 145 -14.98 -3.96 -20.99
C GLU A 145 -16.26 -4.73 -20.64
N ASP A 146 -16.13 -5.93 -20.06
CA ASP A 146 -17.26 -6.78 -19.69
C ASP A 146 -18.11 -6.24 -18.52
N TYR A 147 -17.64 -5.21 -17.82
CA TYR A 147 -18.33 -4.62 -16.67
C TYR A 147 -19.12 -3.36 -17.03
N ALA A 148 -18.92 -2.81 -18.23
CA ALA A 148 -19.57 -1.59 -18.66
C ALA A 148 -21.08 -1.78 -18.88
N ALA A 149 -21.84 -0.71 -18.69
CA ALA A 149 -23.27 -0.69 -18.99
C ALA A 149 -23.52 -1.00 -20.48
N PRO A 150 -24.68 -1.59 -20.84
CA PRO A 150 -25.01 -1.88 -22.23
C PRO A 150 -24.85 -0.64 -23.11
N SER A 151 -24.29 -0.81 -24.31
CA SER A 151 -24.02 0.27 -25.28
C SER A 151 -23.07 1.39 -24.81
N THR A 152 -22.37 1.19 -23.70
CA THR A 152 -21.27 2.05 -23.25
C THR A 152 -19.95 1.28 -23.34
N ASN A 153 -18.85 2.00 -23.50
CA ASN A 153 -17.51 1.41 -23.50
C ASN A 153 -16.64 2.16 -22.50
N PRO A 154 -15.79 1.47 -21.72
CA PRO A 154 -14.77 2.14 -20.94
C PRO A 154 -13.83 2.91 -21.86
N SER A 155 -13.27 4.00 -21.35
CA SER A 155 -12.36 4.86 -22.09
C SER A 155 -11.16 5.24 -21.24
N TYR A 156 -10.06 5.58 -21.91
CA TYR A 156 -8.86 6.10 -21.30
C TYR A 156 -8.34 7.26 -22.13
N SER A 157 -8.11 8.41 -21.50
CA SER A 157 -7.55 9.60 -22.15
C SER A 157 -6.87 10.49 -21.11
N GLY A 158 -5.69 11.03 -21.46
CA GLY A 158 -4.99 12.01 -20.62
C GLY A 158 -4.70 11.53 -19.19
N GLY A 159 -4.35 10.26 -19.00
CA GLY A 159 -4.10 9.69 -17.67
C GLY A 159 -5.35 9.33 -16.87
N THR A 160 -6.54 9.47 -17.45
CA THR A 160 -7.81 9.19 -16.78
C THR A 160 -8.55 8.04 -17.46
N PHE A 161 -8.87 7.02 -16.68
CA PHE A 161 -9.78 5.95 -17.05
C PHE A 161 -11.20 6.33 -16.64
N SER A 162 -12.19 5.98 -17.46
CA SER A 162 -13.61 6.21 -17.21
C SER A 162 -14.43 5.01 -17.65
N ILE A 163 -15.40 4.59 -16.84
CA ILE A 163 -16.33 3.52 -17.15
C ILE A 163 -17.74 3.90 -16.66
N THR A 164 -18.75 3.56 -17.47
CA THR A 164 -20.15 3.72 -17.11
C THR A 164 -20.71 2.38 -16.63
N PHE A 165 -21.43 2.40 -15.52
CA PHE A 165 -22.11 1.25 -14.95
C PHE A 165 -23.62 1.47 -14.94
N ALA A 166 -24.36 0.37 -15.07
CA ALA A 166 -25.80 0.37 -14.90
C ALA A 166 -26.13 0.31 -13.41
N GLY A 167 -26.94 1.25 -12.92
CA GLY A 167 -27.32 1.33 -11.51
C GLY A 167 -28.58 0.56 -11.16
N SER A 168 -28.79 -0.62 -11.73
CA SER A 168 -29.98 -1.49 -11.57
C SER A 168 -30.79 -1.29 -10.28
#